data_AF-A0A381RSJ5-F1
#
_entry.id   AF-A0A381RSJ5-F1
#
_cell.length_a   1.000
_cell.length_b   1.000
_cell.length_c   1.000
_cell.angle_alpha   90.00
_cell.angle_beta   90.00
_cell.angle_gamma   90.00
#
_symmetry.space_group_name_H-M   'P 1'
#
loop_
_entity.id
_entity.type
_entity.pdbx_description
1 polymer ?
#
loop_
_entity_poly.entity_id
_entity_poly.type
_entity_poly.pdbx_seq_one_letter_code
_entity_poly.pdbx_strand_id
1 'polypeptide(L)'
;MTASDTTVMVPLQNVDNVGLRRAIEADEIEVLFSLLARGKIDSHQNWKGRFKDNSDKMRSGSIYDAVDVLKNLMYLSRSKNLSFREKRMLDRSKFLVVTEIAEVGQLEIPVVEERVDSSLERCFAAKKRALARRAKAAKTGKSTARVGSRRTTRTARAS
;
A
#
# COMPACT_ATOMS: atom_id res chain seq x y z
N MET A 1 -13.74 -7.06 20.75
CA MET A 1 -12.28 -7.26 20.81
C MET A 1 -11.89 -7.23 22.27
N THR A 2 -11.51 -8.37 22.85
CA THR A 2 -11.17 -8.46 24.27
C THR A 2 -9.75 -7.91 24.47
N ALA A 3 -9.59 -6.88 25.29
CA ALA A 3 -8.29 -6.48 25.80
C ALA A 3 -7.76 -7.64 26.66
N SER A 4 -6.65 -8.24 26.28
CA SER A 4 -5.99 -9.25 27.09
C SER A 4 -5.40 -8.55 28.32
N ASP A 5 -6.00 -8.71 29.50
CA ASP A 5 -5.43 -8.25 30.78
C ASP A 5 -4.18 -9.08 31.10
N THR A 6 -3.09 -8.84 30.38
CA THR A 6 -1.81 -9.55 30.51
C THR A 6 -0.73 -8.54 30.82
N THR A 7 -0.28 -8.54 32.07
CA THR A 7 0.84 -7.71 32.52
C THR A 7 2.16 -8.42 32.22
N VAL A 8 3.01 -7.79 31.41
CA VAL A 8 4.35 -8.30 31.08
C VAL A 8 5.41 -7.41 31.75
N MET A 9 6.32 -8.00 32.50
CA MET A 9 7.43 -7.28 33.15
C MET A 9 8.73 -7.47 32.37
N VAL A 10 9.40 -6.37 32.04
CA VAL A 10 10.68 -6.36 31.31
C VAL A 10 11.77 -5.77 32.21
N PRO A 11 12.88 -6.48 32.47
CA PRO A 11 14.02 -5.92 33.19
C PRO A 11 14.58 -4.70 32.44
N LEU A 12 14.82 -3.60 33.16
CA LEU A 12 15.31 -2.33 32.58
C LEU A 12 16.60 -2.50 31.76
N GLN A 13 17.46 -3.44 32.17
CA GLN A 13 18.71 -3.76 31.49
C GLN A 13 18.52 -4.40 30.10
N ASN A 14 17.35 -4.97 29.82
CA ASN A 14 17.07 -5.71 28.59
C ASN A 14 16.09 -4.96 27.66
N VAL A 15 15.74 -3.71 27.95
CA VAL A 15 14.73 -2.94 27.21
C VAL A 15 15.08 -2.86 25.72
N ASP A 16 16.34 -2.56 25.40
CA ASP A 16 16.80 -2.40 24.01
C ASP A 16 16.81 -3.71 23.21
N ASN A 17 16.97 -4.85 23.90
CA ASN A 17 17.09 -6.17 23.26
C ASN A 17 15.74 -6.85 23.06
N VAL A 18 14.69 -6.40 23.75
CA VAL A 18 13.32 -6.96 23.66
C VAL A 18 12.57 -6.41 22.45
N GLY A 19 13.11 -5.40 21.76
CA GLY A 19 12.48 -4.82 20.58
C GLY A 19 11.26 -3.97 20.91
N LEU A 20 11.24 -3.36 22.11
CA LEU A 20 10.23 -2.36 22.45
C LEU A 20 10.40 -1.14 21.55
N ARG A 21 9.29 -0.70 20.95
CA ARG A 21 9.24 0.46 20.07
C ARG A 21 8.32 1.51 20.69
N ARG A 22 8.70 2.80 20.57
CA ARG A 22 7.80 3.91 20.86
C ARG A 22 6.62 3.91 19.89
N ALA A 23 5.42 4.14 20.41
CA ALA A 23 4.25 4.43 19.60
C ALA A 23 4.48 5.69 18.75
N ILE A 24 3.76 5.80 17.64
CA ILE A 24 3.81 6.98 16.77
C ILE A 24 3.29 8.24 17.47
N GLU A 25 3.72 9.40 16.97
CA GLU A 25 3.21 10.69 17.43
C GLU A 25 1.94 11.10 16.66
N ALA A 26 1.14 12.00 17.24
CA ALA A 26 -0.11 12.45 16.62
C ALA A 26 0.11 13.10 15.25
N ASP A 27 1.23 13.81 15.05
CA ASP A 27 1.59 14.43 13.77
C ASP A 27 1.86 13.40 12.68
N GLU A 28 2.35 12.21 13.05
CA GLU A 28 2.63 11.12 12.10
C GLU A 28 1.34 10.47 11.58
N ILE A 29 0.22 10.63 12.28
CA ILE A 29 -1.10 10.12 11.86
C ILE A 29 -1.52 10.78 10.53
N GLU A 30 -1.32 12.09 10.39
CA GLU A 30 -1.65 12.80 9.15
C GLU A 30 -0.80 12.31 7.97
N VAL A 31 0.48 12.04 8.24
CA VAL A 31 1.41 11.47 7.26
C VAL A 31 0.97 10.05 6.88
N LEU A 32 0.54 9.23 7.84
CA LEU A 32 -0.01 7.89 7.62
C LEU A 32 -1.28 7.91 6.77
N PHE A 33 -2.24 8.80 7.07
CA PHE A 33 -3.44 8.95 6.23
C PHE A 33 -3.10 9.46 4.83
N SER A 34 -2.14 10.37 4.72
CA SER A 34 -1.63 10.83 3.42
C SER A 34 -0.97 9.70 2.65
N LEU A 35 -0.22 8.83 3.33
CA LEU A 35 0.41 7.65 2.76
C LEU A 35 -0.66 6.64 2.31
N LEU A 36 -1.69 6.40 3.13
CA LEU A 36 -2.88 5.58 2.81
C LEU A 36 -3.58 6.08 1.55
N ALA A 37 -3.81 7.40 1.44
CA ALA A 37 -4.47 8.02 0.31
C ALA A 37 -3.64 8.03 -1.00
N ARG A 38 -2.30 7.93 -0.90
CA ARG A 38 -1.42 7.91 -2.08
C ARG A 38 -1.56 6.60 -2.87
N GLY A 39 -1.95 6.73 -4.14
CA GLY A 39 -2.14 5.60 -5.08
C GLY A 39 -0.88 4.85 -5.55
N LYS A 40 0.26 4.98 -4.86
CA LYS A 40 1.47 4.20 -5.17
C LYS A 40 1.35 2.83 -4.50
N ILE A 41 1.02 1.83 -5.30
CA ILE A 41 0.90 0.43 -4.87
C ILE A 41 1.81 -0.35 -5.79
N ASP A 42 2.97 -0.74 -5.28
CA ASP A 42 3.91 -1.61 -5.97
C ASP A 42 3.59 -3.05 -5.60
N SER A 43 3.04 -3.80 -6.54
CA SER A 43 2.73 -5.22 -6.36
C SER A 43 3.45 -6.00 -7.43
N HIS A 44 4.32 -6.92 -6.99
CA HIS A 44 4.87 -7.93 -7.87
C HIS A 44 3.76 -8.83 -8.42
N GLN A 45 3.92 -9.26 -9.68
CA GLN A 45 3.05 -10.25 -10.34
C GLN A 45 3.17 -11.64 -9.69
N ASN A 46 4.36 -11.97 -9.15
CA ASN A 46 4.65 -13.27 -8.56
C ASN A 46 4.19 -13.32 -7.09
N TRP A 47 3.15 -14.11 -6.81
CA TRP A 47 2.54 -14.24 -5.47
C TRP A 47 3.51 -14.73 -4.39
N LYS A 48 4.45 -15.63 -4.72
CA LYS A 48 5.43 -16.18 -3.78
C LYS A 48 6.46 -15.13 -3.34
N GLY A 49 6.95 -14.32 -4.29
CA GLY A 49 7.85 -13.20 -4.00
C GLY A 49 7.14 -12.13 -3.17
N ARG A 50 5.95 -11.72 -3.61
CA ARG A 50 5.10 -10.77 -2.88
C ARG A 50 4.82 -11.19 -1.44
N PHE A 51 4.47 -12.47 -1.21
CA PHE A 51 4.20 -12.95 0.14
C PHE A 51 5.44 -12.86 1.01
N LYS A 52 6.62 -13.20 0.47
CA LYS A 52 7.90 -13.08 1.18
C LYS A 52 8.19 -11.62 1.55
N ASP A 53 8.08 -10.71 0.59
CA ASP A 53 8.36 -9.28 0.81
C ASP A 53 7.38 -8.68 1.83
N ASN A 54 6.09 -9.02 1.73
CA ASN A 54 5.09 -8.57 2.69
C ASN A 54 5.31 -9.19 4.08
N SER A 55 5.74 -10.45 4.15
CA SER A 55 6.11 -11.08 5.42
C SER A 55 7.33 -10.41 6.06
N ASP A 56 8.33 -10.05 5.27
CA ASP A 56 9.53 -9.38 5.77
C ASP A 56 9.21 -7.95 6.25
N LYS A 57 8.32 -7.25 5.55
CA LYS A 57 7.73 -5.97 6.01
C LYS A 57 6.92 -6.10 7.30
N MET A 58 6.14 -7.16 7.46
CA MET A 58 5.43 -7.41 8.72
C MET A 58 6.38 -7.77 9.87
N ARG A 59 7.58 -8.30 9.58
CA ARG A 59 8.61 -8.61 10.58
C ARG A 59 9.42 -7.39 11.02
N SER A 60 9.54 -6.36 10.18
CA SER A 60 10.26 -5.14 10.54
C SER A 60 9.65 -4.41 11.75
N GLY A 61 8.35 -4.63 11.99
CA GLY A 61 7.62 -4.00 13.09
C GLY A 61 7.37 -2.51 12.87
N SER A 62 7.65 -1.97 11.68
CA SER A 62 7.36 -0.58 11.34
C SER A 62 5.91 -0.42 10.90
N ILE A 63 5.23 0.57 11.46
CA ILE A 63 3.85 0.91 11.09
C ILE A 63 3.72 1.28 9.61
N TYR A 64 4.73 1.95 9.05
CA TYR A 64 4.74 2.34 7.64
C TYR A 64 4.75 1.11 6.72
N ASP A 65 5.51 0.09 7.11
CA ASP A 65 5.57 -1.18 6.38
C ASP A 65 4.24 -1.94 6.50
N ALA A 66 3.63 -1.97 7.68
CA ALA A 66 2.31 -2.57 7.89
C ALA A 66 1.23 -1.89 7.04
N VAL A 67 1.28 -0.56 6.92
CA VAL A 67 0.37 0.21 6.06
C VAL A 67 0.57 -0.12 4.58
N ASP A 68 1.81 -0.27 4.12
CA ASP A 68 2.07 -0.66 2.74
C ASP A 68 1.60 -2.08 2.43
N VAL A 69 1.77 -3.03 3.37
CA VAL A 69 1.21 -4.38 3.26
C VAL A 69 -0.32 -4.33 3.22
N LEU A 70 -0.95 -3.56 4.11
CA LEU A 70 -2.40 -3.38 4.16
C LEU A 70 -2.93 -2.90 2.81
N LYS A 71 -2.38 -1.81 2.25
CA LYS A 71 -2.80 -1.28 0.94
C LYS A 71 -2.64 -2.30 -0.18
N ASN A 72 -1.49 -2.97 -0.23
CA ASN A 72 -1.18 -3.94 -1.27
C ASN A 72 -2.20 -5.08 -1.24
N LEU A 73 -2.43 -5.66 -0.07
CA LEU A 73 -3.36 -6.78 0.10
C LEU A 73 -4.83 -6.37 -0.11
N MET A 74 -5.25 -5.19 0.34
CA MET A 74 -6.62 -4.70 0.13
C MET A 74 -6.90 -4.35 -1.35
N TYR A 75 -5.90 -3.85 -2.07
CA TYR A 75 -6.03 -3.69 -3.52
C TYR A 75 -6.17 -5.04 -4.22
N LEU A 76 -5.37 -6.02 -3.78
CA LEU A 76 -5.39 -7.36 -4.34
C LEU A 76 -6.70 -8.08 -4.06
N SER A 77 -7.24 -7.98 -2.85
CA SER A 77 -8.52 -8.60 -2.47
C SER A 77 -9.69 -8.15 -3.36
N ARG A 78 -9.69 -6.89 -3.80
CA ARG A 78 -10.69 -6.34 -4.73
C ARG A 78 -10.52 -6.86 -6.17
N SER A 79 -9.32 -7.29 -6.55
CA SER A 79 -9.01 -7.71 -7.92
C SER A 79 -8.97 -9.24 -8.11
N LYS A 80 -8.56 -9.98 -7.07
CA LYS A 80 -8.36 -11.42 -7.07
C LYS A 80 -8.71 -11.99 -5.69
N ASN A 81 -9.12 -13.24 -5.65
CA ASN A 81 -9.26 -13.98 -4.39
C ASN A 81 -7.88 -14.17 -3.75
N LEU A 82 -7.73 -13.73 -2.49
CA LEU A 82 -6.52 -13.89 -1.69
C LEU A 82 -6.40 -15.34 -1.19
N SER A 83 -5.16 -15.82 -1.03
CA SER A 83 -4.91 -17.06 -0.29
C SER A 83 -5.24 -16.89 1.20
N PHE A 84 -5.55 -17.98 1.91
CA PHE A 84 -5.81 -17.96 3.35
C PHE A 84 -4.70 -17.26 4.16
N ARG A 85 -3.43 -17.51 3.80
CA ARG A 85 -2.27 -16.87 4.47
C ARG A 85 -2.24 -15.36 4.25
N GLU A 86 -2.62 -14.91 3.06
CA GLU A 86 -2.66 -13.49 2.71
C GLU A 86 -3.86 -12.79 3.34
N LYS A 87 -5.01 -13.48 3.41
CA LYS A 87 -6.17 -12.97 4.15
C LYS A 87 -5.84 -12.78 5.63
N ARG A 88 -5.21 -13.78 6.27
CA ARG A 88 -4.77 -13.66 7.67
C ARG A 88 -3.74 -12.54 7.87
N MET A 89 -2.85 -12.33 6.90
CA MET A 89 -1.90 -11.22 6.92
C MET A 89 -2.60 -9.86 6.76
N LEU A 90 -3.61 -9.78 5.89
CA LEU A 90 -4.43 -8.58 5.74
C LEU A 90 -5.12 -8.23 7.06
N ASP A 91 -5.78 -9.20 7.69
CA ASP A 91 -6.47 -9.00 8.97
C ASP A 91 -5.48 -8.56 10.07
N ARG A 92 -4.31 -9.19 10.13
CA ARG A 92 -3.22 -8.82 11.06
C ARG A 92 -2.74 -7.39 10.81
N SER A 93 -2.51 -7.01 9.56
CA SER A 93 -2.04 -5.67 9.20
C SER A 93 -3.10 -4.61 9.49
N LYS A 94 -4.39 -4.89 9.22
CA LYS A 94 -5.50 -3.99 9.56
C LYS A 94 -5.57 -3.79 11.07
N PHE A 95 -5.51 -4.87 11.84
CA PHE A 95 -5.49 -4.79 13.30
C PHE A 95 -4.36 -3.90 13.83
N LEU A 96 -3.12 -4.13 13.40
CA LEU A 96 -1.97 -3.32 13.86
C LEU A 96 -2.15 -1.83 13.53
N VAL A 97 -2.57 -1.51 12.31
CA VAL A 97 -2.74 -0.12 11.87
C VAL A 97 -3.88 0.57 12.61
N VAL A 98 -5.01 -0.12 12.80
CA VAL A 98 -6.18 0.43 13.48
C VAL A 98 -5.90 0.63 14.96
N THR A 99 -5.30 -0.35 15.63
CA THR A 99 -4.94 -0.24 17.05
C THR A 99 -3.94 0.89 17.27
N GLU A 100 -2.89 1.00 16.45
CA GLU A 100 -1.91 2.08 16.58
C GLU A 100 -2.57 3.48 16.45
N ILE A 101 -3.43 3.67 15.44
CA ILE A 101 -4.11 4.95 15.24
C ILE A 101 -5.15 5.22 16.34
N ALA A 102 -5.83 4.19 16.83
CA ALA A 102 -6.81 4.33 17.91
C ALA A 102 -6.14 4.75 19.23
N GLU A 103 -5.02 4.13 19.58
CA GLU A 103 -4.26 4.45 20.79
C GLU A 103 -3.69 5.87 20.74
N VAL A 104 -3.07 6.26 19.62
CA VAL A 104 -2.42 7.58 19.51
C VAL A 104 -3.45 8.70 19.27
N GLY A 105 -4.51 8.41 18.52
CA GLY A 105 -5.60 9.36 18.25
C GLY A 105 -6.61 9.49 19.39
N GLN A 106 -6.57 8.62 20.40
CA GLN A 106 -7.62 8.45 21.42
C GLN A 106 -9.03 8.38 20.81
N LEU A 107 -9.16 7.64 19.71
CA LEU A 107 -10.42 7.44 19.00
C LEU A 107 -10.90 6.01 19.17
N GLU A 108 -12.21 5.82 19.12
CA GLU A 108 -12.78 4.48 19.13
C GLU A 108 -12.36 3.70 17.86
N ILE A 109 -11.96 2.44 18.06
CA ILE A 109 -11.62 1.47 17.00
C ILE A 109 -12.59 1.52 15.79
N PRO A 110 -13.93 1.43 15.96
CA PRO A 110 -14.85 1.45 14.81
C PRO A 110 -14.75 2.73 13.97
N VAL A 111 -14.55 3.90 14.59
CA VAL A 111 -14.42 5.18 13.89
C VAL A 111 -13.13 5.22 13.09
N VAL A 112 -12.04 4.69 13.66
CA VAL A 112 -10.74 4.58 12.97
C VAL A 112 -10.83 3.64 11.78
N GLU A 113 -11.49 2.48 11.93
CA GLU A 113 -11.68 1.52 10.83
C GLU A 113 -12.40 2.16 9.64
N GLU A 114 -13.50 2.88 9.89
CA GLU A 114 -14.26 3.57 8.83
C GLU A 114 -13.40 4.62 8.12
N ARG A 115 -12.60 5.37 8.88
CA ARG A 115 -11.72 6.40 8.34
C ARG A 115 -10.57 5.82 7.51
N VAL A 116 -10.02 4.69 7.93
CA VAL A 116 -9.00 3.94 7.17
C VAL A 116 -9.60 3.38 5.89
N ASP A 117 -10.77 2.74 5.97
CA ASP A 117 -11.45 2.17 4.81
C ASP A 117 -11.79 3.28 3.79
N SER A 118 -12.36 4.41 4.24
CA SER A 118 -12.61 5.60 3.41
C SER A 118 -11.35 6.12 2.71
N SER A 119 -10.21 6.11 3.41
CA SER A 119 -8.91 6.56 2.86
C SER A 119 -8.39 5.59 1.80
N LEU A 120 -8.56 4.29 2.01
CA LEU A 120 -8.21 3.25 1.04
C LEU A 120 -9.08 3.35 -0.22
N GLU A 121 -10.37 3.65 -0.09
CA GLU A 121 -11.24 3.86 -1.25
C GLU A 121 -10.80 5.03 -2.13
N ARG A 122 -10.43 6.15 -1.49
CA ARG A 122 -9.85 7.31 -2.18
C ARG A 122 -8.54 6.94 -2.89
N CYS A 123 -7.70 6.12 -2.27
CA CYS A 123 -6.47 5.61 -2.86
C CYS A 123 -6.73 4.78 -4.13
N PHE A 124 -7.71 3.87 -4.10
CA PHE A 124 -8.07 3.08 -5.28
C PHE A 124 -8.66 3.92 -6.39
N ALA A 125 -9.51 4.91 -6.06
CA ALA A 125 -10.04 5.85 -7.03
C ALA A 125 -8.92 6.67 -7.68
N ALA A 126 -7.96 7.16 -6.89
CA ALA A 126 -6.78 7.88 -7.37
C ALA A 126 -5.92 7.01 -8.30
N LYS A 127 -5.66 5.75 -7.92
CA LYS A 127 -4.91 4.79 -8.76
C LYS A 127 -5.64 4.48 -10.07
N LYS A 128 -6.96 4.25 -10.05
CA LYS A 128 -7.78 4.02 -11.25
C LYS A 128 -7.70 5.21 -12.21
N ARG A 129 -7.80 6.43 -11.68
CA ARG A 129 -7.62 7.68 -12.45
C ARG A 129 -6.20 7.80 -13.02
N ALA A 130 -5.17 7.49 -12.24
CA ALA A 130 -3.77 7.54 -12.68
C ALA A 130 -3.47 6.53 -13.79
N LEU A 131 -3.97 5.28 -13.68
CA LEU A 131 -3.87 4.25 -14.71
C LEU A 131 -4.58 4.69 -16.01
N ALA A 132 -5.78 5.25 -15.90
CA ALA A 132 -6.51 5.77 -17.05
C ALA A 132 -5.78 6.94 -17.74
N ARG A 133 -5.17 7.86 -16.96
CA ARG A 133 -4.35 8.96 -17.50
C ARG A 133 -3.09 8.45 -18.20
N ARG A 134 -2.39 7.48 -17.62
CA ARG A 134 -1.22 6.82 -18.24
C ARG A 134 -1.59 6.12 -19.55
N ALA A 135 -2.73 5.42 -19.58
CA ALA A 135 -3.22 4.78 -20.81
C ALA A 135 -3.59 5.79 -21.91
N LYS A 136 -4.19 6.94 -21.56
CA LYS A 136 -4.47 8.03 -22.52
C LYS A 136 -3.18 8.69 -23.05
N ALA A 137 -2.21 8.94 -22.19
CA ALA A 137 -0.90 9.49 -22.58
C ALA A 137 -0.15 8.56 -23.54
N ALA A 138 -0.14 7.25 -23.26
CA ALA A 138 0.48 6.24 -24.13
C ALA A 138 -0.21 6.15 -25.52
N LYS A 139 -1.53 6.34 -25.60
CA LYS A 139 -2.27 6.39 -26.87
C LYS A 139 -1.98 7.66 -27.67
N THR A 140 -1.82 8.81 -27.01
CA THR A 140 -1.54 10.10 -27.67
C THR A 140 -0.11 10.17 -28.22
N GLY A 141 0.89 9.63 -27.50
CA GLY A 141 2.27 9.53 -27.99
C GLY A 141 2.47 8.54 -29.16
N LYS A 142 1.56 7.55 -29.33
CA LYS A 142 1.62 6.60 -30.44
C LYS A 142 1.01 7.15 -31.74
N SER A 143 0.13 8.17 -31.68
CA SER A 143 -0.42 8.79 -32.90
C SER A 143 0.54 9.81 -33.53
N THR A 144 1.32 10.53 -32.73
CA THR A 144 2.32 11.50 -33.23
C THR A 144 3.54 10.84 -33.87
N ALA A 145 3.93 9.63 -33.44
CA ALA A 145 5.04 8.88 -34.04
C ALA A 145 4.73 8.28 -35.42
N ARG A 146 3.45 8.07 -35.78
CA ARG A 146 3.05 7.42 -37.05
C ARG A 146 3.02 8.37 -38.26
N VAL A 147 3.05 9.69 -38.03
CA VAL A 147 2.94 10.72 -39.10
C VAL A 147 4.30 11.04 -39.76
N GLY A 148 5.43 10.57 -39.21
CA GLY A 148 6.78 10.89 -39.72
C GLY A 148 7.34 10.00 -40.84
N SER A 149 6.70 8.87 -41.20
CA SER A 149 7.29 7.87 -42.12
C SER A 149 6.61 7.84 -43.50
N ARG A 150 6.45 8.99 -44.17
CA ARG A 150 5.87 9.03 -45.54
C ARG A 150 6.46 10.14 -46.42
N ARG A 151 7.74 10.02 -46.79
CA ARG A 151 8.45 10.80 -47.84
C ARG A 151 9.80 10.09 -48.05
N THR A 152 10.27 9.63 -49.21
CA THR A 152 9.96 9.82 -50.64
C THR A 152 10.58 8.65 -51.42
N THR A 153 9.84 7.96 -52.30
CA THR A 153 10.42 7.18 -53.41
C THR A 153 9.91 7.77 -54.71
N ARG A 154 10.64 8.74 -55.25
CA ARG A 154 10.41 9.28 -56.61
C ARG A 154 11.64 8.97 -57.45
N THR A 155 11.50 7.93 -58.26
CA THR A 155 11.98 7.79 -59.65
C THR A 155 13.20 8.62 -60.08
N ALA A 156 14.29 7.95 -60.45
CA ALA A 156 15.20 8.45 -61.47
C ALA A 156 15.55 7.32 -62.45
N ARG A 157 15.27 7.63 -63.71
CA ARG A 157 15.48 6.89 -64.95
C ARG A 157 16.86 7.28 -65.50
N ALA A 158 17.67 6.33 -65.93
CA ALA A 158 18.86 6.51 -66.78
C ALA A 158 18.95 5.21 -67.62
N SER A 159 18.65 5.29 -68.93
CA SER A 159 19.57 5.62 -70.05
C SER A 159 20.41 4.41 -70.44
#